data_AF-A0A7V6YF08-F1
#
_entry.id   AF-A0A7V6YF08-F1
#
_cell.length_a   1.000
_cell.length_b   1.000
_cell.length_c   1.000
_cell.angle_alpha   90.00
_cell.angle_beta   90.00
_cell.angle_gamma   90.00
#
_symmetry.space_group_name_H-M   'P 1'
#
loop_
_entity.id
_entity.type
_entity.pdbx_description
1 polymer ?
#
loop_
_entity_poly.entity_id
_entity_poly.type
_entity_poly.pdbx_seq_one_letter_code
_entity_poly.pdbx_strand_id
1 'polypeptide(L)' 'RYRRILGLGTGALHSPIATQQGETVPGIAHAVAIEM' A
#
# COMPACT_ATOMS: atom_id res chain seq x y z
N ARG A 1 21.33 3.68 -16.02
CA ARG A 1 21.53 2.49 -15.16
C ARG A 1 20.23 1.86 -14.67
N TYR A 2 19.07 2.51 -14.77
CA TYR A 2 17.75 1.85 -14.63
C TYR A 2 16.90 2.18 -15.85
N ARG A 3 16.26 1.17 -16.45
CA ARG A 3 15.42 1.29 -17.67
C ARG A 3 13.97 0.87 -17.45
N ARG A 4 13.75 0.02 -16.44
CA ARG A 4 12.44 -0.48 -16.02
C ARG A 4 12.45 -0.54 -14.50
N ILE A 5 11.51 0.14 -13.87
CA ILE A 5 11.36 0.20 -12.41
C ILE A 5 9.90 -0.08 -12.09
N LEU A 6 9.64 -0.97 -11.13
CA LEU A 6 8.32 -1.16 -10.55
C LEU A 6 8.31 -0.53 -9.16
N GLY A 7 7.61 0.59 -9.01
CA GLY A 7 7.32 1.19 -7.72
C GLY A 7 6.05 0.60 -7.12
N LEU A 8 6.03 0.38 -5.80
CA LEU A 8 4.82 0.02 -5.08
C LEU A 8 4.59 0.98 -3.91
N GLY A 9 3.43 1.64 -3.91
CA GLY A 9 2.93 2.39 -2.76
C GLY A 9 1.99 1.51 -1.93
N THR A 10 2.32 1.29 -0.66
CA THR A 10 1.52 0.48 0.27
C THR A 10 0.73 1.36 1.24
N GLY A 11 -0.43 0.87 1.72
CA GLY A 11 -1.22 1.54 2.73
C GLY A 11 -1.84 0.56 3.73
N ALA A 12 -2.05 1.02 4.96
CA ALA A 12 -2.83 0.33 5.99
C ALA A 12 -4.15 1.10 6.21
N LEU A 13 -5.28 0.46 5.93
CA LEU A 13 -6.60 1.09 5.89
C LEU A 13 -7.25 1.06 7.28
N HIS A 14 -6.64 1.73 8.27
CA HIS A 14 -7.13 1.73 9.65
C HIS A 14 -7.98 2.95 9.99
N SER A 15 -8.80 2.83 11.05
CA SER A 15 -9.47 3.95 11.72
C SER A 15 -9.45 3.73 13.23
N PRO A 16 -9.51 4.79 14.07
CA PRO A 16 -9.49 4.64 15.52
C PRO A 16 -10.60 3.73 16.04
N ILE A 17 -11.80 3.77 15.44
CA ILE A 17 -12.93 2.94 15.84
C ILE A 17 -12.65 1.48 15.54
N ALA A 18 -12.30 1.14 14.29
CA ALA A 18 -12.03 -0.24 13.89
C ALA A 18 -10.90 -0.88 14.72
N THR A 19 -9.82 -0.12 14.99
CA THR A 19 -8.72 -0.60 15.83
C THR A 19 -9.16 -0.85 17.28
N GLN A 20 -9.95 0.04 17.88
CA GLN A 20 -10.42 -0.12 19.26
C GLN A 20 -11.46 -1.22 19.43
N GLN A 21 -12.19 -1.58 18.37
CA GLN A 21 -13.12 -2.71 18.36
C GLN A 21 -12.42 -4.05 18.08
N GLY A 22 -11.10 -4.04 17.86
CA GLY A 22 -10.32 -5.25 17.59
C GLY A 22 -10.52 -5.80 16.18
N GLU A 23 -10.98 -4.98 15.23
CA GLU A 23 -11.08 -5.39 13.83
C GLU A 23 -9.68 -5.55 13.20
N THR A 24 -9.59 -6.41 12.20
CA THR A 24 -8.35 -6.60 11.44
C THR A 24 -8.10 -5.40 10.53
N VAL A 25 -6.87 -4.87 10.52
CA VAL A 25 -6.49 -3.77 9.63
C VAL A 25 -6.22 -4.30 8.21
N PRO A 26 -7.00 -3.90 7.19
CA PRO A 26 -6.74 -4.27 5.81
C PRO A 26 -5.53 -3.53 5.24
N GLY A 27 -4.69 -4.22 4.47
CA GLY A 27 -3.59 -3.64 3.72
C GLY A 27 -3.91 -3.49 2.23
N ILE A 28 -3.25 -2.53 1.57
CA ILE A 28 -3.32 -2.32 0.11
C ILE A 28 -1.94 -2.03 -0.48
N ALA A 29 -1.72 -2.38 -1.75
CA ALA A 29 -0.55 -2.01 -2.51
C ALA A 29 -0.94 -1.59 -3.94
N HIS A 30 -0.45 -0.43 -4.39
CA HIS A 30 -0.63 0.07 -5.75
C HIS A 30 0.72 0.07 -6.47
N ALA A 31 0.77 -0.58 -7.62
CA ALA A 31 1.98 -0.69 -8.42
C ALA A 31 1.99 0.35 -9.55
N VAL A 32 3.16 0.94 -9.80
CA VAL A 32 3.42 1.84 -10.94
C VAL A 32 4.67 1.35 -11.66
N ALA A 33 4.51 1.01 -12.93
CA ALA A 33 5.62 0.66 -13.82
C ALA A 33 6.17 1.94 -14.49
N ILE A 34 7.47 2.14 -14.40
CA ILE A 34 8.19 3.25 -15.03
C ILE A 34 9.19 2.65 -16.01
N GLU A 35 9.02 2.98 -17.30
CA GLU A 35 9.89 2.54 -18.39
C GLU A 35 10.48 3.76 -19.12
N MET A 36 11.76 3.70 -19.47
CA MET A 36 12.51 4.74 -20.21
C MET A 36 13.07 4.24 -21.53
#